data_AF-A0A1C2AVB0-F1
#
_entry.id   AF-A0A1C2AVB0-F1
#
_cell.length_a   1.000
_cell.length_b   1.000
_cell.length_c   1.000
_cell.angle_alpha   90.00
_cell.angle_beta   90.00
_cell.angle_gamma   90.00
#
_symmetry.space_group_name_H-M   'P 1'
#
loop_
_entity.id
_entity.type
_entity.pdbx_description
1 polymer ?
#
loop_
_entity_poly.entity_id
_entity_poly.type
_entity_poly.pdbx_seq_one_letter_code
_entity_poly.pdbx_strand_id
1 'polypeptide(L)'
;LILNTMRIKDQNVINAWELNERHYDLYRIKNEKELNNIYYKNKVFVHRDFHISNLMITKKGLGLIDSQDAVYGNIAYDLASLIDDVRFKTDIKTKNYIFYEFLKKNKQLNLKKFKNDFEILSVLRNLKIIGIFTRLSVRDKKNQYLKLIPYAWDLIDYRTLNNPIFKDLNYLLSKNFDRKIIKSYEN
;
A
#
# COMPACT_ATOMS: atom_id res chain seq x y z
N LEU A 1 -13.26 6.90 -19.77
CA LEU A 1 -12.98 8.31 -19.39
C LEU A 1 -11.85 8.44 -18.36
N ILE A 2 -11.81 7.62 -17.29
CA ILE A 2 -10.76 7.64 -16.23
C ILE A 2 -9.37 7.15 -16.71
N LEU A 3 -9.33 6.24 -17.67
CA LEU A 3 -8.07 5.78 -18.26
C LEU A 3 -7.45 6.77 -19.24
N ASN A 4 -8.29 7.51 -19.98
CA ASN A 4 -7.83 8.50 -20.96
C ASN A 4 -7.21 9.72 -20.28
N THR A 5 -7.55 9.99 -19.03
CA THR A 5 -6.99 11.10 -18.26
C THR A 5 -5.60 10.79 -17.73
N MET A 6 -5.26 9.56 -17.34
CA MET A 6 -3.96 9.26 -16.70
C MET A 6 -2.71 9.42 -17.59
N ARG A 7 -2.81 9.81 -18.88
CA ARG A 7 -1.66 9.92 -19.82
C ARG A 7 -0.72 8.71 -19.80
N ILE A 8 -1.28 7.54 -19.51
CA ILE A 8 -0.61 6.26 -19.67
C ILE A 8 -0.52 6.04 -21.19
N LYS A 9 0.63 6.38 -21.79
CA LYS A 9 0.86 6.24 -23.24
C LYS A 9 0.94 4.78 -23.71
N ASP A 10 0.87 3.85 -22.78
CA ASP A 10 0.95 2.42 -23.04
C ASP A 10 -0.43 1.77 -22.86
N GLN A 11 -1.06 1.45 -23.98
CA GLN A 11 -2.34 0.75 -24.01
C GLN A 11 -2.28 -0.57 -23.23
N ASN A 12 -1.09 -1.18 -23.07
CA ASN A 12 -0.91 -2.39 -22.26
C ASN A 12 -1.04 -2.11 -20.77
N VAL A 13 -0.59 -0.95 -20.30
CA VAL A 13 -0.76 -0.56 -18.89
C VAL A 13 -2.24 -0.24 -18.65
N ILE A 14 -2.90 0.49 -19.55
CA ILE A 14 -4.35 0.73 -19.48
C ILE A 14 -5.14 -0.59 -19.40
N ASN A 15 -4.84 -1.54 -20.29
CA ASN A 15 -5.44 -2.87 -20.30
C ASN A 15 -5.01 -3.73 -19.10
N ALA A 16 -3.84 -3.47 -18.48
CA ALA A 16 -3.36 -4.12 -17.26
C ALA A 16 -4.17 -3.75 -16.02
N TRP A 17 -4.65 -2.51 -15.93
CA TRP A 17 -5.49 -2.06 -14.81
C TRP A 17 -6.97 -2.42 -15.00
N GLU A 18 -7.45 -2.56 -16.25
CA GLU A 18 -8.85 -2.91 -16.54
C GLU A 18 -9.13 -4.41 -16.71
N LEU A 19 -8.14 -5.27 -17.00
CA LEU A 19 -8.38 -6.70 -17.25
C LEU A 19 -7.41 -7.61 -16.47
N ASN A 20 -8.03 -8.40 -15.58
CA ASN A 20 -7.64 -9.72 -15.05
C ASN A 20 -6.19 -10.20 -15.23
N GLU A 21 -5.55 -10.50 -14.10
CA GLU A 21 -4.53 -11.54 -13.80
C GLU A 21 -3.29 -11.71 -14.70
N ARG A 22 -3.23 -11.21 -15.93
CA ARG A 22 -2.12 -11.45 -16.88
C ARG A 22 -1.07 -10.34 -16.95
N HIS A 23 -1.23 -9.26 -16.18
CA HIS A 23 -0.19 -8.25 -15.97
C HIS A 23 0.33 -8.21 -14.53
N TYR A 24 0.27 -9.37 -13.87
CA TYR A 24 1.15 -9.67 -12.76
C TYR A 24 2.61 -9.35 -13.11
N ASP A 25 3.04 -9.52 -14.37
CA ASP A 25 4.46 -9.44 -14.73
C ASP A 25 5.09 -8.04 -14.77
N LEU A 26 4.40 -6.96 -15.16
CA LEU A 26 4.99 -5.60 -15.04
C LEU A 26 5.03 -5.10 -13.59
N TYR A 27 4.06 -5.52 -12.78
CA TYR A 27 4.08 -5.36 -11.32
C TYR A 27 5.18 -6.24 -10.69
N ARG A 28 5.38 -7.48 -11.15
CA ARG A 28 6.33 -8.49 -10.62
C ARG A 28 7.77 -8.19 -11.01
N ILE A 29 8.05 -7.84 -12.26
CA ILE A 29 9.40 -7.58 -12.79
C ILE A 29 10.07 -6.38 -12.10
N LYS A 30 9.31 -5.37 -11.66
CA LYS A 30 9.87 -4.25 -10.89
C LYS A 30 9.83 -4.48 -9.39
N ASN A 31 8.74 -5.01 -8.85
CA ASN A 31 8.69 -5.40 -7.44
C ASN A 31 9.82 -6.36 -7.06
N GLU A 32 10.35 -7.18 -7.97
CA GLU A 32 11.53 -8.00 -7.68
C GLU A 32 12.71 -7.18 -7.16
N LYS A 33 12.98 -5.96 -7.67
CA LYS A 33 14.10 -5.14 -7.17
C LYS A 33 13.83 -4.63 -5.76
N GLU A 34 12.67 -4.04 -5.47
CA GLU A 34 12.31 -3.61 -4.13
C GLU A 34 12.16 -4.80 -3.16
N LEU A 35 11.52 -5.90 -3.57
CA LEU A 35 11.35 -7.12 -2.78
C LEU A 35 12.69 -7.82 -2.52
N ASN A 36 13.66 -7.75 -3.43
CA ASN A 36 15.02 -8.26 -3.19
C ASN A 36 15.76 -7.50 -2.09
N ASN A 37 15.35 -6.27 -1.81
CA ASN A 37 15.90 -5.44 -0.74
C ASN A 37 15.14 -5.60 0.59
N ILE A 38 14.19 -6.53 0.69
CA ILE A 38 13.58 -6.92 1.96
C ILE A 38 14.61 -7.68 2.80
N TYR A 39 14.85 -7.19 4.01
CA TYR A 39 15.81 -7.77 4.94
C TYR A 39 15.25 -8.98 5.70
N TYR A 40 14.00 -8.91 6.15
CA TYR A 40 13.37 -9.98 6.93
C TYR A 40 12.66 -10.97 6.01
N LYS A 41 13.40 -12.01 5.62
CA LYS A 41 12.88 -13.13 4.82
C LYS A 41 12.16 -14.20 5.67
N ASN A 42 12.39 -14.18 6.98
CA ASN A 42 11.68 -15.05 7.93
C ASN A 42 10.19 -14.73 7.88
N LYS A 43 9.38 -15.76 7.66
CA LYS A 43 7.94 -15.60 7.50
C LYS A 43 7.24 -15.77 8.84
N VAL A 44 6.44 -14.78 9.22
CA VAL A 44 5.50 -14.82 10.35
C VAL A 44 4.08 -14.93 9.82
N PHE A 45 3.13 -15.32 10.68
CA PHE A 45 1.72 -15.22 10.34
C PHE A 45 1.37 -13.76 10.06
N VAL A 46 0.77 -13.50 8.90
CA VAL A 46 0.23 -12.19 8.50
C VAL A 46 -1.23 -12.36 8.10
N HIS A 47 -2.08 -11.48 8.58
CA HIS A 47 -3.51 -11.50 8.31
C HIS A 47 -3.84 -11.03 6.88
N ARG A 48 -2.97 -10.20 6.29
CA ARG A 48 -3.14 -9.50 4.99
C ARG A 48 -4.23 -8.42 4.96
N ASP A 49 -5.32 -8.62 5.69
CA ASP A 49 -6.41 -7.63 5.84
C ASP A 49 -6.48 -7.01 7.24
N PHE A 50 -5.31 -6.77 7.85
CA PHE A 50 -5.19 -6.11 9.14
C PHE A 50 -5.38 -4.59 9.01
N HIS A 51 -6.63 -4.16 8.92
CA HIS A 51 -7.02 -2.75 8.77
C HIS A 51 -8.20 -2.40 9.66
N ILE A 52 -8.47 -1.11 9.89
CA ILE A 52 -9.34 -0.67 10.99
C ILE A 52 -10.76 -1.24 10.88
N SER A 53 -11.27 -1.44 9.66
CA SER A 53 -12.61 -2.00 9.43
C SER A 53 -12.76 -3.47 9.84
N ASN A 54 -11.65 -4.19 10.03
CA ASN A 54 -11.64 -5.60 10.46
C ASN A 54 -11.34 -5.74 11.96
N LEU A 55 -11.17 -4.62 12.68
CA LEU A 55 -10.97 -4.59 14.12
C LEU A 55 -12.29 -4.27 14.84
N MET A 56 -12.63 -5.09 15.82
CA MET A 56 -13.85 -4.94 16.63
C MET A 56 -13.50 -4.78 18.09
N ILE A 57 -14.15 -3.85 18.80
CA ILE A 57 -14.07 -3.80 20.27
C ILE A 57 -15.13 -4.75 20.82
N THR A 58 -14.69 -5.75 21.58
CA THR A 58 -15.55 -6.75 22.20
C THR A 58 -15.48 -6.65 23.73
N LYS A 59 -16.39 -7.32 24.43
CA LYS A 59 -16.36 -7.44 25.91
C LYS A 59 -15.06 -8.07 26.44
N LYS A 60 -14.33 -8.82 25.60
CA LYS A 60 -13.07 -9.49 25.95
C LYS A 60 -11.83 -8.75 25.42
N GLY A 61 -12.00 -7.55 24.85
CA GLY A 61 -10.93 -6.78 24.21
C GLY A 61 -11.05 -6.73 22.69
N LEU A 62 -9.93 -6.61 21.99
CA LEU A 62 -9.90 -6.46 20.53
C LEU A 62 -10.19 -7.80 19.83
N GLY A 63 -11.21 -7.83 18.97
CA GLY A 63 -11.47 -8.89 18.02
C GLY A 63 -10.96 -8.53 16.63
N LEU A 64 -10.51 -9.53 15.88
CA LEU A 64 -10.08 -9.41 14.49
C LEU A 64 -10.87 -10.43 13.67
N ILE A 65 -11.44 -9.97 12.55
CA ILE A 65 -12.21 -10.79 11.61
C ILE A 65 -11.52 -10.84 10.24
N ASP A 66 -12.04 -11.68 9.34
CA ASP A 66 -11.61 -11.73 7.92
C ASP A 66 -10.23 -12.38 7.70
N SER A 67 -9.94 -13.44 8.45
CA SER A 67 -8.63 -14.12 8.47
C SER A 67 -8.43 -15.21 7.41
N GLN A 68 -9.39 -15.42 6.50
CA GLN A 68 -9.33 -16.46 5.46
C GLN A 68 -8.17 -16.26 4.50
N ASP A 69 -7.72 -15.01 4.35
CA ASP A 69 -6.58 -14.66 3.52
C ASP A 69 -5.25 -14.73 4.29
N ALA A 70 -5.18 -15.21 5.53
CA ALA A 70 -3.91 -15.21 6.24
C ALA A 70 -2.82 -16.10 5.57
N VAL A 71 -1.58 -15.63 5.58
CA VAL A 71 -0.41 -16.36 5.02
C VAL A 71 0.83 -16.19 5.89
N TYR A 72 1.91 -16.86 5.53
CA TYR A 72 3.23 -16.61 6.09
C TYR A 72 3.96 -15.53 5.26
N GLY A 73 4.27 -14.39 5.87
CA GLY A 73 4.82 -13.20 5.21
C GLY A 73 5.79 -12.40 6.07
N ASN A 74 6.20 -11.24 5.57
CA ASN A 74 7.11 -10.34 6.28
C ASN A 74 6.44 -9.73 7.51
N ILE A 75 7.18 -9.65 8.62
CA ILE A 75 6.71 -9.13 9.92
C ILE A 75 6.19 -7.68 9.90
N ALA A 76 6.62 -6.87 8.94
CA ALA A 76 6.16 -5.50 8.78
C ALA A 76 4.84 -5.37 8.02
N TYR A 77 4.31 -6.45 7.41
CA TYR A 77 3.16 -6.39 6.50
C TYR A 77 1.89 -5.85 7.19
N ASP A 78 1.44 -6.50 8.26
CA ASP A 78 0.22 -6.09 8.96
C ASP A 78 0.39 -4.74 9.68
N LEU A 79 1.62 -4.41 10.11
CA LEU A 79 1.91 -3.09 10.68
C LEU A 79 1.76 -1.99 9.61
N ALA A 80 2.28 -2.23 8.39
CA ALA A 80 2.12 -1.31 7.27
C ALA A 80 0.65 -1.16 6.88
N SER A 81 -0.12 -2.24 6.88
CA SER A 81 -1.54 -2.19 6.56
C SER A 81 -2.37 -1.40 7.57
N LEU A 82 -1.98 -1.44 8.85
CA LEU A 82 -2.63 -0.67 9.92
C LEU A 82 -2.21 0.80 9.91
N ILE A 83 -0.90 1.09 9.91
CA ILE A 83 -0.39 2.45 10.05
C ILE A 83 -0.76 3.30 8.83
N ASP A 84 -0.70 2.72 7.63
CA ASP A 84 -0.98 3.39 6.36
C ASP A 84 -2.30 2.87 5.76
N ASP A 85 -3.34 2.75 6.59
CA ASP A 85 -4.70 2.49 6.14
C ASP A 85 -5.30 3.74 5.48
N VAL A 86 -5.56 3.65 4.18
CA VAL A 86 -6.15 4.73 3.36
C VAL A 86 -7.55 5.15 3.82
N ARG A 87 -8.24 4.29 4.58
CA ARG A 87 -9.61 4.52 5.06
C ARG A 87 -9.65 5.40 6.32
N PHE A 88 -8.50 5.56 6.99
CA PHE A 88 -8.43 6.28 8.25
C PHE A 88 -7.19 7.18 8.28
N LYS A 89 -7.41 8.46 7.98
CA LYS A 89 -6.33 9.46 7.92
C LYS A 89 -5.85 9.79 9.32
N THR A 90 -4.60 9.44 9.62
CA THR A 90 -3.92 9.77 10.88
C THR A 90 -2.76 10.72 10.66
N ASP A 91 -2.42 11.50 11.68
CA ASP A 91 -1.24 12.37 11.65
C ASP A 91 0.08 11.58 11.75
N ILE A 92 1.19 12.27 11.45
CA ILE A 92 2.54 11.69 11.47
C ILE A 92 2.97 11.25 12.88
N LYS A 93 2.56 11.97 13.92
CA LYS A 93 2.92 11.63 15.31
C LYS A 93 2.32 10.28 15.70
N THR A 94 1.06 10.05 15.35
CA THR A 94 0.34 8.80 15.57
C THR A 94 0.99 7.65 14.80
N LYS A 95 1.31 7.85 13.52
CA LYS A 95 2.02 6.84 12.70
C LYS A 95 3.36 6.46 13.31
N ASN A 96 4.16 7.45 13.71
CA ASN A 96 5.46 7.23 14.34
C ASN A 96 5.32 6.54 15.69
N TYR A 97 4.37 6.95 16.52
CA TYR A 97 4.10 6.33 17.81
C TYR A 97 3.84 4.82 17.65
N ILE A 98 2.90 4.42 16.79
CA ILE A 98 2.56 3.01 16.58
C ILE A 98 3.79 2.23 16.06
N PHE A 99 4.54 2.79 15.11
CA PHE A 99 5.74 2.16 14.56
C PHE A 99 6.82 1.92 15.65
N TYR A 100 7.10 2.92 16.47
CA TYR A 100 8.10 2.80 17.53
C TYR A 100 7.64 1.92 18.70
N GLU A 101 6.35 1.92 19.05
CA GLU A 101 5.81 0.98 20.04
C GLU A 101 5.92 -0.48 19.57
N PHE A 102 5.69 -0.75 18.29
CA PHE A 102 5.92 -2.07 17.73
C PHE A 102 7.39 -2.50 17.85
N LEU A 103 8.34 -1.61 17.52
CA LEU A 103 9.77 -1.89 17.66
C LEU A 103 10.22 -2.07 19.11
N LYS A 104 9.69 -1.29 20.06
CA LYS A 104 9.98 -1.46 21.49
C LYS A 104 9.59 -2.84 22.00
N LYS A 105 8.48 -3.40 21.49
CA LYS A 105 8.02 -4.76 21.83
C LYS A 105 8.81 -5.86 21.09
N ASN A 106 9.49 -5.51 20.01
CA ASN A 106 10.27 -6.43 19.17
C ASN A 106 11.75 -6.01 19.13
N LYS A 107 12.40 -5.99 20.30
CA LYS A 107 13.78 -5.49 20.49
C LYS A 107 14.84 -6.19 19.64
N GLN A 108 14.56 -7.40 19.16
CA GLN A 108 15.41 -8.16 18.25
C GLN A 108 15.47 -7.59 16.84
N LEU A 109 14.53 -6.72 16.46
CA LEU A 109 14.49 -6.11 15.13
C LEU A 109 15.44 -4.92 15.06
N ASN A 110 16.33 -4.94 14.07
CA ASN A 110 17.11 -3.77 13.70
C ASN A 110 16.19 -2.69 13.09
N LEU A 111 16.19 -1.50 13.69
CA LEU A 111 15.38 -0.34 13.29
C LEU A 111 15.51 -0.01 11.79
N LYS A 112 16.75 0.11 11.27
CA LYS A 112 16.98 0.53 9.89
C LYS A 112 16.44 -0.50 8.89
N LYS A 113 16.72 -1.78 9.13
CA LYS A 113 16.22 -2.89 8.30
C LYS A 113 14.69 -2.99 8.33
N PHE A 114 14.10 -2.86 9.52
CA PHE A 114 12.65 -2.98 9.67
C PHE A 114 11.93 -1.79 9.05
N LYS A 115 12.45 -0.57 9.23
CA LYS A 115 11.93 0.63 8.58
C LYS A 115 11.95 0.50 7.06
N ASN A 116 13.04 -0.03 6.48
CA ASN A 116 13.12 -0.29 5.04
C ASN A 116 12.02 -1.26 4.57
N ASP A 117 11.90 -2.42 5.20
CA ASP A 117 10.88 -3.41 4.84
C ASP A 117 9.46 -2.83 4.98
N PHE A 118 9.20 -2.12 6.07
CA PHE A 118 7.94 -1.44 6.33
C PHE A 118 7.60 -0.40 5.24
N GLU A 119 8.56 0.44 4.85
CA GLU A 119 8.36 1.45 3.80
C GLU A 119 8.07 0.79 2.45
N ILE A 120 8.82 -0.26 2.08
CA ILE A 120 8.59 -1.03 0.85
C ILE A 120 7.18 -1.60 0.84
N LEU A 121 6.80 -2.31 1.91
CA LEU A 121 5.49 -2.94 1.99
C LEU A 121 4.35 -1.92 2.02
N SER A 122 4.52 -0.78 2.68
CA SER A 122 3.53 0.31 2.67
C SER A 122 3.31 0.86 1.26
N VAL A 123 4.40 1.15 0.52
CA VAL A 123 4.31 1.66 -0.86
C VAL A 123 3.64 0.64 -1.78
N LEU A 124 4.10 -0.62 -1.76
CA LEU A 124 3.53 -1.69 -2.58
C LEU A 124 2.05 -1.93 -2.29
N ARG A 125 1.65 -1.88 -1.01
CA ARG A 125 0.25 -2.04 -0.61
C ARG A 125 -0.61 -0.88 -1.09
N ASN A 126 -0.16 0.35 -0.93
CA ASN A 126 -0.91 1.53 -1.38
C ASN A 126 -1.08 1.55 -2.91
N LEU A 127 -0.05 1.15 -3.67
CA LEU A 127 -0.16 0.97 -5.12
C LEU A 127 -1.21 -0.08 -5.50
N LYS A 128 -1.22 -1.23 -4.81
CA LYS A 128 -2.25 -2.27 -5.00
C LYS A 128 -3.65 -1.74 -4.68
N ILE A 129 -3.81 -0.99 -3.59
CA ILE A 129 -5.07 -0.37 -3.19
C ILE A 129 -5.60 0.59 -4.25
N ILE A 130 -4.76 1.45 -4.81
CA ILE A 130 -5.14 2.36 -5.89
C ILE A 130 -5.74 1.58 -7.07
N GLY A 131 -5.15 0.43 -7.41
CA GLY A 131 -5.67 -0.45 -8.46
C GLY A 131 -7.01 -1.07 -8.14
N ILE A 132 -7.15 -1.57 -6.91
CA ILE A 132 -8.42 -2.12 -6.42
C ILE A 132 -9.52 -1.06 -6.47
N PHE A 133 -9.26 0.15 -5.97
CA PHE A 133 -10.25 1.24 -5.94
C PHE A 133 -10.62 1.72 -7.34
N THR A 134 -9.63 1.83 -8.23
CA THR A 134 -9.89 2.16 -9.64
C THR A 134 -10.77 1.10 -10.30
N ARG A 135 -10.46 -0.20 -10.10
CA ARG A 135 -11.27 -1.31 -10.62
C ARG A 135 -12.69 -1.31 -10.06
N LEU A 136 -12.86 -1.11 -8.75
CA LEU A 136 -14.17 -1.04 -8.10
C LEU A 136 -15.03 0.10 -8.66
N SER A 137 -14.43 1.26 -8.95
CA SER A 137 -15.15 2.37 -9.59
C SER A 137 -15.56 2.04 -11.02
N VAL A 138 -14.64 1.53 -11.85
CA VAL A 138 -14.90 1.28 -13.27
C VAL A 138 -15.92 0.15 -13.47
N ARG A 139 -15.67 -1.00 -12.84
CA ARG A 139 -16.44 -2.24 -13.01
C ARG A 139 -17.73 -2.22 -12.20
N ASP A 140 -17.65 -1.84 -10.93
CA ASP A 140 -18.76 -1.99 -9.98
C ASP A 140 -19.49 -0.67 -9.70
N LYS A 141 -19.10 0.42 -10.39
CA LYS A 141 -19.65 1.78 -10.21
C LYS A 141 -19.53 2.31 -8.78
N LYS A 142 -18.62 1.75 -7.97
CA LYS A 142 -18.37 2.19 -6.59
C LYS A 142 -17.42 3.40 -6.56
N ASN A 143 -17.90 4.53 -7.08
CA ASN A 143 -17.10 5.74 -7.25
C ASN A 143 -16.63 6.36 -5.93
N GLN A 144 -17.26 6.04 -4.79
CA GLN A 144 -16.84 6.52 -3.48
C GLN A 144 -15.40 6.14 -3.12
N TYR A 145 -14.85 5.04 -3.67
CA TYR A 145 -13.47 4.63 -3.41
C TYR A 145 -12.43 5.53 -4.10
N LEU A 146 -12.82 6.26 -5.15
CA LEU A 146 -11.91 7.21 -5.81
C LEU A 146 -11.47 8.31 -4.84
N LYS A 147 -12.35 8.69 -3.89
CA LYS A 147 -12.05 9.71 -2.87
C LYS A 147 -10.92 9.33 -1.91
N LEU A 148 -10.56 8.05 -1.86
CA LEU A 148 -9.47 7.54 -1.02
C LEU A 148 -8.11 7.49 -1.75
N ILE A 149 -8.11 7.58 -3.08
CA ILE A 149 -6.91 7.52 -3.91
C ILE A 149 -5.93 8.68 -3.61
N PRO A 150 -6.36 9.95 -3.44
CA PRO A 150 -5.44 11.03 -3.12
C PRO A 150 -4.61 10.75 -1.87
N TYR A 151 -5.26 10.28 -0.80
CA TYR A 151 -4.56 9.96 0.44
C TYR A 151 -3.63 8.75 0.30
N ALA A 152 -3.98 7.76 -0.51
CA ALA A 152 -3.06 6.65 -0.82
C ALA A 152 -1.76 7.16 -1.49
N TRP A 153 -1.86 8.17 -2.35
CA TRP A 153 -0.69 8.81 -2.96
C TRP A 153 0.12 9.64 -1.98
N ASP A 154 -0.53 10.38 -1.08
CA ASP A 154 0.17 11.09 0.00
C ASP A 154 1.01 10.14 0.85
N LEU A 155 0.49 8.94 1.13
CA LEU A 155 1.19 7.90 1.88
C LEU A 155 2.38 7.34 1.08
N ILE A 156 2.22 7.10 -0.22
CA ILE A 156 3.33 6.67 -1.09
C ILE A 156 4.43 7.74 -1.07
N ASP A 157 4.09 8.99 -1.35
CA ASP A 157 5.06 10.08 -1.41
C ASP A 157 5.78 10.27 -0.06
N TYR A 158 5.05 10.16 1.04
CA TYR A 158 5.63 10.22 2.39
C TYR A 158 6.66 9.11 2.64
N ARG A 159 6.39 7.88 2.22
CA ARG A 159 7.29 6.74 2.42
C ARG A 159 8.46 6.72 1.46
N THR A 160 8.29 7.24 0.24
CA THR A 160 9.37 7.24 -0.76
C THR A 160 10.33 8.42 -0.62
N LEU A 161 9.93 9.52 0.04
CA LEU A 161 10.68 10.78 0.08
C LEU A 161 12.15 10.64 0.50
N ASN A 162 12.42 9.82 1.53
CA ASN A 162 13.74 9.72 2.16
C ASN A 162 14.37 8.33 2.05
N ASN A 163 13.84 7.47 1.17
CA ASN A 163 14.38 6.14 0.96
C ASN A 163 14.87 5.98 -0.49
N PRO A 164 16.20 5.94 -0.71
CA PRO A 164 16.79 5.97 -2.06
C PRO A 164 16.43 4.73 -2.90
N ILE A 165 15.96 3.65 -2.27
CA ILE A 165 15.49 2.46 -2.98
C ILE A 165 14.39 2.78 -3.99
N PHE A 166 13.56 3.79 -3.70
CA PHE A 166 12.43 4.16 -4.54
C PHE A 166 12.78 5.17 -5.62
N LYS A 167 14.06 5.49 -5.85
CA LYS A 167 14.44 6.48 -6.89
C LYS A 167 13.89 6.08 -8.27
N ASP A 168 14.06 4.82 -8.64
CA ASP A 168 13.58 4.29 -9.92
C ASP A 168 12.06 4.26 -9.96
N LEU A 169 11.42 3.81 -8.87
CA LEU A 169 9.97 3.80 -8.73
C LEU A 169 9.39 5.22 -8.86
N ASN A 170 9.91 6.20 -8.13
CA ASN A 170 9.46 7.59 -8.15
C ASN A 170 9.58 8.21 -9.55
N TYR A 171 10.66 7.91 -10.27
CA TYR A 171 10.81 8.33 -11.66
C TYR A 171 9.71 7.74 -12.57
N LEU A 172 9.36 6.47 -12.37
CA LEU A 172 8.30 5.82 -13.14
C LEU A 172 6.92 6.36 -12.76
N LEU A 173 6.66 6.58 -11.48
CA LEU A 173 5.39 7.11 -11.00
C LEU A 173 5.16 8.52 -11.57
N SER A 174 6.18 9.39 -11.55
CA SER A 174 6.05 10.75 -12.11
C SER A 174 5.86 10.77 -13.63
N LYS A 175 6.43 9.79 -14.34
CA LYS A 175 6.28 9.67 -15.80
C LYS A 175 4.89 9.17 -16.22
N ASN A 176 4.26 8.32 -15.40
CA ASN A 176 3.05 7.58 -15.79
C ASN A 176 1.77 8.03 -15.10
N PHE A 177 1.85 8.85 -14.04
CA PHE A 177 0.68 9.30 -13.29
C PHE A 177 0.62 10.82 -13.19
N ASP A 178 -0.45 11.41 -13.74
CA ASP A 178 -0.70 12.84 -13.61
C ASP A 178 -1.30 13.16 -12.23
N ARG A 179 -0.51 13.86 -11.42
CA ARG A 179 -0.88 14.27 -10.05
C ARG A 179 -2.06 15.23 -10.00
N LYS A 180 -2.35 15.98 -11.07
CA LYS A 180 -3.51 16.88 -11.12
C LYS A 180 -4.81 16.09 -11.13
N ILE A 181 -4.85 14.98 -11.87
CA ILE A 181 -6.02 14.11 -11.96
C ILE A 181 -6.25 13.37 -10.65
N ILE A 182 -5.18 12.91 -10.01
CA ILE A 182 -5.28 12.28 -8.69
C ILE A 182 -5.95 13.22 -7.69
N LYS A 183 -5.49 14.48 -7.61
CA LYS A 183 -6.08 15.49 -6.71
C LYS A 183 -7.54 15.83 -7.02
N SER A 184 -7.99 15.63 -8.26
CA SER A 184 -9.38 15.91 -8.63
C SER A 184 -10.39 15.01 -7.92
N TYR A 185 -9.95 13.86 -7.38
CA TYR A 185 -10.82 12.95 -6.61
C TYR A 185 -11.05 13.37 -5.15
N GLU A 186 -10.42 14.44 -4.67
CA GLU A 186 -10.61 14.93 -3.30
C GLU A 186 -12.02 15.50 -3.05
N ASN A 187 -12.73 15.91 -4.12
CA ASN A 187 -14.04 16.59 -4.07
C ASN A 187 -15.18 15.65 -4.48
#